data_AF-A0A660R2J5-F1
#
_entry.id   AF-A0A660R2J5-F1
#
_cell.length_a   1.000
_cell.length_b   1.000
_cell.length_c   1.000
_cell.angle_alpha   90.00
_cell.angle_beta   90.00
_cell.angle_gamma   90.00
#
_symmetry.space_group_name_H-M   'P 1'
#
loop_
_entity.id
_entity.type
_entity.pdbx_description
1 polymer ?
#
loop_
_entity_poly.entity_id
_entity_poly.type
_entity_poly.pdbx_seq_one_letter_code
_entity_poly.pdbx_strand_id
1 'polypeptide(L)'
;MKCQRAYIQNPPIPHPNSRTLFSPFSKPNQFHENPPVEQKITANKRQCTRIQYAIRMLRITHYSFDPKHCPFNTLLMCGRFTQTKSRKEVLEQLGGIELPPLFHGRYNIAPAQRIAIIRTDGHVTECHWGFDHPKSTSPIINARIETLSERPMFKDLLSAHRCLIPADGFYEWKGKQPYYFQTLEKKLFAFAGLWRDGRCVIITRAADANMQGIHPRMPVILPSSQWNRWLQEAPNLQSRLTIVNLDCRFDPPPLTARPVSRRVNKVANDDPACLAPGEVQADLNL
;
A
#
# COMPACT_ATOMS: atom_id res chain seq x y z
N MET A 1 -58.27 -4.47 -14.15
CA MET A 1 -58.98 -5.35 -13.18
C MET A 1 -58.05 -5.46 -11.97
N LYS A 2 -58.37 -4.97 -10.75
CA LYS A 2 -59.34 -5.49 -9.74
C LYS A 2 -59.11 -7.00 -9.50
N CYS A 3 -58.94 -7.54 -8.28
CA CYS A 3 -59.11 -7.05 -6.88
C CYS A 3 -58.31 -7.99 -5.89
N GLN A 4 -58.23 -7.87 -4.54
CA GLN A 4 -58.93 -7.01 -3.57
C GLN A 4 -58.07 -6.53 -2.34
N ARG A 5 -58.21 -7.14 -1.14
CA ARG A 5 -57.59 -6.83 0.18
C ARG A 5 -57.68 -8.05 1.12
N ALA A 6 -56.84 -8.10 2.16
CA ALA A 6 -57.23 -8.53 3.52
C ALA A 6 -56.34 -7.85 4.59
N TYR A 7 -56.87 -7.64 5.80
CA TYR A 7 -56.29 -6.93 6.97
C TYR A 7 -56.47 -7.82 8.23
N ILE A 8 -56.13 -7.29 9.43
CA ILE A 8 -56.53 -7.71 10.81
C ILE A 8 -55.45 -8.53 11.56
N GLN A 9 -55.07 -8.38 12.84
CA GLN A 9 -55.06 -7.36 13.92
C GLN A 9 -54.28 -8.03 15.10
N ASN A 10 -53.55 -7.25 15.93
CA ASN A 10 -53.10 -7.62 17.31
C ASN A 10 -54.19 -7.17 18.33
N PRO A 11 -54.28 -7.58 19.63
CA PRO A 11 -53.21 -7.70 20.68
C PRO A 11 -53.54 -8.85 21.72
N PRO A 12 -53.22 -8.86 23.06
CA PRO A 12 -52.41 -7.97 23.95
C PRO A 12 -51.43 -8.67 24.95
N ILE A 13 -50.81 -7.85 25.82
CA ILE A 13 -49.83 -8.19 26.89
C ILE A 13 -50.51 -8.24 28.29
N PRO A 14 -49.99 -9.02 29.25
CA PRO A 14 -50.08 -8.64 30.67
C PRO A 14 -48.78 -8.79 31.51
N HIS A 15 -48.61 -7.89 32.49
CA HIS A 15 -47.78 -7.98 33.71
C HIS A 15 -48.76 -8.07 34.92
N PRO A 16 -48.44 -8.65 36.13
CA PRO A 16 -47.52 -8.02 37.10
C PRO A 16 -46.83 -8.90 38.21
N ASN A 17 -45.90 -8.26 38.93
CA ASN A 17 -45.39 -8.43 40.33
C ASN A 17 -45.82 -9.61 41.26
N SER A 18 -44.87 -10.22 42.00
CA SER A 18 -44.73 -10.03 43.49
C SER A 18 -43.64 -10.87 44.23
N ARG A 19 -42.78 -10.19 45.02
CA ARG A 19 -42.22 -10.47 46.38
C ARG A 19 -41.90 -11.91 46.93
N THR A 20 -40.60 -12.07 47.26
CA THR A 20 -39.98 -12.46 48.58
C THR A 20 -39.88 -13.90 49.15
N LEU A 21 -38.69 -14.16 49.75
CA LEU A 21 -38.31 -15.06 50.89
C LEU A 21 -38.12 -16.58 50.65
N PHE A 22 -36.86 -17.07 50.65
CA PHE A 22 -36.16 -17.63 51.85
C PHE A 22 -34.69 -18.03 51.54
N SER A 23 -33.83 -18.00 52.57
CA SER A 23 -32.42 -18.48 52.64
C SER A 23 -32.40 -19.89 53.29
N PRO A 24 -31.30 -20.68 53.48
CA PRO A 24 -29.87 -20.30 53.48
C PRO A 24 -28.77 -21.34 53.09
N PHE A 25 -27.50 -20.90 53.20
CA PHE A 25 -26.23 -21.64 53.39
C PHE A 25 -25.71 -22.66 52.34
N SER A 26 -24.59 -22.30 51.68
CA SER A 26 -23.31 -23.00 51.90
C SER A 26 -22.06 -22.29 51.31
N LYS A 27 -21.28 -21.68 52.22
CA LYS A 27 -19.82 -21.42 52.19
C LYS A 27 -19.20 -20.50 51.09
N PRO A 28 -18.07 -19.83 51.41
CA PRO A 28 -17.52 -18.76 50.58
C PRO A 28 -16.47 -19.26 49.58
N ASN A 29 -16.24 -18.48 48.53
CA ASN A 29 -14.91 -18.40 47.94
C ASN A 29 -14.55 -16.92 47.69
N GLN A 30 -13.29 -16.57 47.96
CA GLN A 30 -12.87 -15.18 48.10
C GLN A 30 -12.66 -14.48 46.74
N PHE A 31 -12.68 -13.14 46.80
CA PHE A 31 -12.46 -12.25 45.66
C PHE A 31 -11.12 -12.53 44.96
N HIS A 32 -11.17 -12.79 43.66
CA HIS A 32 -10.04 -12.46 42.79
C HIS A 32 -10.22 -11.03 42.29
N GLU A 33 -9.56 -10.10 42.96
CA GLU A 33 -9.36 -8.75 42.43
C GLU A 33 -8.57 -8.84 41.11
N ASN A 34 -9.06 -8.20 40.05
CA ASN A 34 -8.27 -8.05 38.83
C ASN A 34 -7.18 -7.00 39.08
N PRO A 35 -5.90 -7.27 38.78
CA PRO A 35 -4.82 -6.33 39.03
C PRO A 35 -4.93 -5.09 38.11
N PRO A 36 -4.47 -3.91 38.57
CA PRO A 36 -4.53 -2.69 37.79
C PRO A 36 -3.65 -2.74 36.53
N VAL A 37 -4.02 -1.89 35.56
CA VAL A 37 -3.59 -1.94 34.15
C VAL A 37 -2.06 -1.79 33.92
N GLU A 38 -1.30 -1.36 34.92
CA GLU A 38 0.15 -1.12 34.78
C GLU A 38 1.01 -2.39 34.62
N GLN A 39 0.55 -3.56 35.09
CA GLN A 39 1.38 -4.79 35.03
C GLN A 39 1.52 -5.41 33.63
N LYS A 40 0.72 -5.01 32.63
CA LYS A 40 0.90 -5.47 31.24
C LYS A 40 2.03 -4.74 30.49
N ILE A 41 2.59 -3.66 31.05
CA ILE A 41 3.61 -2.83 30.38
C ILE A 41 5.05 -3.33 30.63
N THR A 42 5.30 -4.07 31.72
CA THR A 42 6.65 -4.55 32.08
C THR A 42 7.06 -5.86 31.42
N ALA A 43 6.12 -6.74 31.05
CA ALA A 43 6.44 -7.97 30.32
C ALA A 43 7.05 -7.70 28.93
N ASN A 44 6.54 -6.67 28.23
CA ASN A 44 6.95 -6.36 26.85
C ASN A 44 8.32 -5.64 26.76
N LYS A 45 8.85 -5.11 27.88
CA LYS A 45 10.20 -4.49 27.94
C LYS A 45 11.35 -5.50 27.96
N ARG A 46 11.10 -6.78 28.30
CA ARG A 46 12.14 -7.83 28.36
C ARG A 46 12.34 -8.61 27.05
N GLN A 47 11.44 -8.50 26.07
CA GLN A 47 11.63 -9.06 24.73
C GLN A 47 12.35 -8.10 23.77
N CYS A 48 12.07 -6.78 23.85
CA CYS A 48 12.79 -5.79 23.03
C CYS A 48 14.28 -5.60 23.38
N THR A 49 14.75 -6.08 24.54
CA THR A 49 16.14 -5.87 25.01
C THR A 49 17.15 -6.94 24.56
N ARG A 50 16.72 -8.01 23.86
CA ARG A 50 17.66 -9.02 23.29
C ARG A 50 18.05 -8.79 21.82
N ILE A 51 17.39 -7.88 21.10
CA ILE A 51 17.71 -7.58 19.70
C ILE A 51 18.85 -6.55 19.57
N GLN A 52 18.98 -5.60 20.50
CA GLN A 52 20.04 -4.57 20.44
C GLN A 52 21.45 -5.07 20.80
N TYR A 53 21.60 -6.26 21.39
CA TYR A 53 22.93 -6.81 21.74
C TYR A 53 23.53 -7.75 20.68
N ALA A 54 22.73 -8.24 19.73
CA ALA A 54 23.21 -9.13 18.65
C ALA A 54 23.99 -8.39 17.55
N ILE A 55 23.84 -7.07 17.44
CA ILE A 55 24.43 -6.24 16.37
C ILE A 55 25.91 -5.89 16.66
N ARG A 56 26.44 -6.19 17.87
CA ARG A 56 27.80 -5.78 18.29
C ARG A 56 28.88 -6.87 18.18
N MET A 57 28.56 -8.08 17.71
CA MET A 57 29.48 -9.24 17.76
C MET A 57 29.62 -10.06 16.46
N LEU A 58 29.47 -9.42 15.29
CA LEU A 58 29.94 -10.00 14.02
C LEU A 58 30.86 -9.03 13.28
N ARG A 59 32.17 -9.17 13.54
CA ARG A 59 33.22 -8.68 12.64
C ARG A 59 33.19 -9.51 11.36
N ILE A 60 32.54 -9.01 10.32
CA ILE A 60 32.73 -9.48 8.95
C ILE A 60 33.51 -8.40 8.18
N THR A 61 34.37 -8.85 7.28
CA THR A 61 35.45 -8.09 6.65
C THR A 61 34.98 -6.84 5.91
N HIS A 62 35.84 -5.81 5.91
CA HIS A 62 35.54 -4.54 5.23
C HIS A 62 35.44 -4.74 3.72
N TYR A 63 34.23 -4.57 3.17
CA TYR A 63 34.06 -4.17 1.78
C TYR A 63 33.77 -2.68 1.74
N SER A 64 34.78 -1.87 1.41
CA SER A 64 34.62 -0.43 1.22
C SER A 64 33.79 -0.18 -0.05
N PHE A 65 32.49 0.06 0.13
CA PHE A 65 31.63 0.52 -0.95
C PHE A 65 31.95 1.99 -1.25
N ASP A 66 32.81 2.25 -2.25
CA ASP A 66 33.09 3.62 -2.72
C ASP A 66 31.85 4.16 -3.46
N PRO A 67 31.14 5.17 -2.92
CA PRO A 67 29.94 5.70 -3.55
C PRO A 67 30.23 6.55 -4.80
N LYS A 68 31.50 6.77 -5.18
CA LYS A 68 31.90 7.65 -6.29
C LYS A 68 32.04 6.95 -7.65
N HIS A 69 31.97 5.61 -7.71
CA HIS A 69 32.13 4.84 -8.95
C HIS A 69 30.94 3.94 -9.30
N CYS A 70 29.74 4.53 -9.42
CA CYS A 70 28.60 3.88 -10.09
C CYS A 70 28.31 4.59 -11.44
N PRO A 71 28.90 4.14 -12.57
CA PRO A 71 28.90 4.89 -13.82
C PRO A 71 27.65 4.68 -14.70
N PHE A 72 26.49 4.31 -14.14
CA PHE A 72 25.27 4.12 -14.92
C PHE A 72 24.01 4.68 -14.24
N ASN A 73 23.58 5.82 -14.79
CA ASN A 73 22.21 6.33 -14.91
C ASN A 73 21.21 5.98 -13.80
N THR A 74 21.02 6.95 -12.89
CA THR A 74 19.79 7.22 -12.13
C THR A 74 19.01 6.00 -11.60
N LEU A 75 19.29 5.65 -10.34
CA LEU A 75 18.48 4.75 -9.50
C LEU A 75 17.09 5.34 -9.21
N LEU A 76 16.24 5.44 -10.25
CA LEU A 76 14.83 5.79 -10.15
C LEU A 76 14.07 4.59 -9.56
N MET A 77 14.09 4.50 -8.24
CA MET A 77 13.24 3.61 -7.45
C MET A 77 11.81 3.64 -8.01
N CYS A 78 11.18 2.49 -8.23
CA CYS A 78 9.79 2.31 -8.69
C CYS A 78 9.38 3.31 -9.77
N GLY A 79 10.16 3.32 -10.86
CA GLY A 79 10.06 4.33 -11.91
C GLY A 79 9.03 4.07 -13.01
N ARG A 80 8.52 2.83 -13.21
CA ARG A 80 7.59 2.53 -14.31
C ARG A 80 6.52 1.51 -13.93
N PHE A 81 5.30 1.68 -14.45
CA PHE A 81 4.19 0.76 -14.17
C PHE A 81 3.20 0.58 -15.34
N THR A 82 2.24 -0.32 -15.15
CA THR A 82 1.22 -0.66 -16.15
C THR A 82 -0.20 -0.48 -15.64
N GLN A 83 -1.08 -0.20 -16.60
CA GLN A 83 -2.51 -0.01 -16.43
C GLN A 83 -3.15 -0.60 -17.70
N THR A 84 -2.90 -1.87 -17.98
CA THR A 84 -3.33 -2.53 -19.23
C THR A 84 -4.82 -2.84 -19.28
N LYS A 85 -5.47 -2.90 -18.11
CA LYS A 85 -6.90 -3.24 -17.98
C LYS A 85 -7.81 -2.28 -18.74
N SER A 86 -8.82 -2.86 -19.37
CA SER A 86 -9.89 -2.12 -20.03
C SER A 86 -10.73 -1.32 -19.04
N ARG A 87 -11.33 -0.21 -19.50
CA ARG A 87 -12.28 0.60 -18.73
C ARG A 87 -13.38 -0.25 -18.06
N LYS A 88 -13.83 -1.32 -18.72
CA LYS A 88 -14.83 -2.27 -18.19
C LYS A 88 -14.30 -3.09 -17.00
N GLU A 89 -13.16 -3.77 -17.14
CA GLU A 89 -12.56 -4.54 -16.04
C GLU A 89 -12.29 -3.67 -14.80
N VAL A 90 -11.96 -2.41 -15.03
CA VAL A 90 -11.70 -1.43 -13.97
C VAL A 90 -13.00 -1.01 -13.29
N LEU A 91 -14.05 -0.69 -14.05
CA LEU A 91 -15.39 -0.36 -13.52
C LEU A 91 -15.97 -1.52 -12.68
N GLU A 92 -15.79 -2.76 -13.14
CA GLU A 92 -16.20 -3.97 -12.43
C GLU A 92 -15.44 -4.16 -11.10
N GLN A 93 -14.16 -3.79 -11.05
CA GLN A 93 -13.34 -3.91 -9.82
C GLN A 93 -13.45 -2.71 -8.88
N LEU A 94 -13.81 -1.52 -9.39
CA LEU A 94 -14.02 -0.29 -8.60
C LEU A 94 -15.47 -0.06 -8.17
N GLY A 95 -16.43 -0.85 -8.66
CA GLY A 95 -17.84 -0.72 -8.27
C GLY A 95 -18.58 0.44 -8.96
N GLY A 96 -18.27 0.71 -10.23
CA GLY A 96 -19.03 1.68 -11.05
C GLY A 96 -18.59 3.15 -10.96
N ILE A 97 -17.43 3.44 -10.35
CA ILE A 97 -16.88 4.81 -10.28
C ILE A 97 -16.50 5.30 -11.70
N GLU A 98 -16.94 6.50 -12.09
CA GLU A 98 -16.59 7.08 -13.39
C GLU A 98 -15.07 7.27 -13.55
N LEU A 99 -14.55 6.86 -14.71
CA LEU A 99 -13.12 6.89 -15.02
C LEU A 99 -12.75 8.05 -15.96
N PRO A 100 -11.59 8.70 -15.79
CA PRO A 100 -11.14 9.74 -16.71
C PRO A 100 -10.85 9.19 -18.12
N PRO A 101 -10.81 10.04 -19.16
CA PRO A 101 -10.53 9.60 -20.53
C PRO A 101 -9.16 8.93 -20.69
N LEU A 102 -8.15 9.33 -19.92
CA LEU A 102 -6.81 8.70 -19.94
C LEU A 102 -6.76 7.29 -19.33
N PHE A 103 -7.88 6.74 -18.81
CA PHE A 103 -7.94 5.35 -18.37
C PHE A 103 -8.12 4.40 -19.56
N HIS A 104 -7.08 4.29 -20.38
CA HIS A 104 -6.93 3.31 -21.47
C HIS A 104 -5.83 2.30 -21.14
N GLY A 105 -5.72 1.24 -21.94
CA GLY A 105 -4.64 0.26 -21.79
C GLY A 105 -3.28 0.91 -21.99
N ARG A 106 -2.44 0.89 -20.96
CA ARG A 106 -1.07 1.44 -20.96
C ARG A 106 -0.08 0.42 -20.41
N TYR A 107 1.00 0.23 -21.16
CA TYR A 107 2.00 -0.81 -20.96
C TYR A 107 3.33 -0.27 -20.43
N ASN A 108 3.53 1.05 -20.39
CA ASN A 108 4.81 1.63 -20.00
C ASN A 108 4.71 3.04 -19.39
N ILE A 109 3.89 3.21 -18.36
CA ILE A 109 3.71 4.49 -17.67
C ILE A 109 5.05 4.93 -17.03
N ALA A 110 5.37 6.21 -17.12
CA ALA A 110 6.62 6.82 -16.70
C ALA A 110 6.40 8.15 -15.94
N PRO A 111 7.43 8.68 -15.24
CA PRO A 111 7.38 9.96 -14.56
C PRO A 111 6.96 11.13 -15.45
N ALA A 112 6.45 12.19 -14.82
CA ALA A 112 5.92 13.41 -15.42
C ALA A 112 4.70 13.21 -16.36
N GLN A 113 4.31 11.98 -16.67
CA GLN A 113 3.06 11.71 -17.41
C GLN A 113 1.83 11.91 -16.50
N ARG A 114 0.68 12.19 -17.12
CA ARG A 114 -0.62 12.19 -16.43
C ARG A 114 -1.06 10.75 -16.17
N ILE A 115 -1.54 10.49 -14.96
CA ILE A 115 -2.06 9.20 -14.51
C ILE A 115 -3.37 9.40 -13.75
N ALA A 116 -4.23 8.39 -13.74
CA ALA A 116 -5.46 8.41 -12.94
C ALA A 116 -5.16 8.12 -11.47
N ILE A 117 -5.77 8.89 -10.56
CA ILE A 117 -5.75 8.68 -9.11
C ILE A 117 -7.17 8.64 -8.56
N ILE A 118 -7.42 7.86 -7.52
CA ILE A 118 -8.68 7.83 -6.77
C ILE A 118 -8.48 8.57 -5.45
N ARG A 119 -9.27 9.61 -5.19
CA ARG A 119 -9.17 10.47 -4.01
C ARG A 119 -9.92 9.90 -2.80
N THR A 120 -9.68 10.50 -1.62
CA THR A 120 -10.40 10.24 -0.36
C THR A 120 -11.91 10.45 -0.44
N ASP A 121 -12.35 11.38 -1.31
CA ASP A 121 -13.74 11.66 -1.64
C ASP A 121 -14.34 10.74 -2.74
N GLY A 122 -13.59 9.71 -3.16
CA GLY A 122 -14.03 8.73 -4.16
C GLY A 122 -13.90 9.17 -5.62
N HIS A 123 -13.60 10.43 -5.91
CA HIS A 123 -13.47 10.89 -7.30
C HIS A 123 -12.19 10.34 -7.95
N VAL A 124 -12.30 9.93 -9.20
CA VAL A 124 -11.13 9.63 -10.04
C VAL A 124 -10.76 10.89 -10.81
N THR A 125 -9.50 11.31 -10.69
CA THR A 125 -8.99 12.50 -11.37
C THR A 125 -7.61 12.21 -11.96
N GLU A 126 -7.16 13.08 -12.86
CA GLU A 126 -5.83 12.99 -13.45
C GLU A 126 -4.83 13.83 -12.67
N CYS A 127 -3.64 13.30 -12.43
CA CYS A 127 -2.53 14.02 -11.84
C CYS A 127 -1.23 13.73 -12.60
N HIS A 128 -0.34 14.71 -12.68
CA HIS A 128 1.02 14.48 -13.17
C HIS A 128 1.79 13.68 -12.11
N TRP A 129 2.41 12.57 -12.53
CA TRP A 129 3.22 11.76 -11.62
C TRP A 129 4.56 12.43 -11.36
N GLY A 130 4.67 13.09 -10.21
CA GLY A 130 5.87 13.80 -9.78
C GLY A 130 5.57 15.15 -9.15
N PHE A 131 6.01 15.35 -7.91
CA PHE A 131 6.11 16.69 -7.31
C PHE A 131 7.33 17.42 -7.84
N ASP A 132 7.25 18.75 -7.94
CA ASP A 132 8.42 19.57 -8.29
C ASP A 132 9.51 19.47 -7.22
N HIS A 133 10.76 19.34 -7.66
CA HIS A 133 11.91 19.31 -6.79
C HIS A 133 12.53 20.72 -6.72
N PRO A 134 12.57 21.40 -5.56
CA PRO A 134 13.00 22.80 -5.46
C PRO A 134 14.49 23.04 -5.81
N LYS A 135 15.28 21.97 -5.97
CA LYS A 135 16.71 22.01 -6.32
C LYS A 135 17.09 21.11 -7.51
N SER A 136 16.12 20.67 -8.33
CA SER A 136 16.38 19.77 -9.46
C SER A 136 15.28 19.88 -10.52
N THR A 137 15.62 19.69 -11.78
CA THR A 137 14.65 19.57 -12.88
C THR A 137 13.92 18.22 -12.87
N SER A 138 14.49 17.19 -12.24
CA SER A 138 13.87 15.87 -12.09
C SER A 138 12.79 15.89 -11.00
N PRO A 139 11.57 15.41 -11.26
CA PRO A 139 10.50 15.41 -10.28
C PRO A 139 10.72 14.37 -9.17
N ILE A 140 10.15 14.63 -8.00
CA ILE A 140 10.05 13.67 -6.90
C ILE A 140 8.85 12.77 -7.20
N ILE A 141 9.12 11.55 -7.68
CA ILE A 141 8.09 10.58 -8.08
C ILE A 141 7.62 9.67 -6.94
N ASN A 142 8.44 9.53 -5.90
CA ASN A 142 8.29 8.56 -4.83
C ASN A 142 8.54 9.18 -3.45
N ALA A 143 7.74 8.76 -2.47
CA ALA A 143 7.85 9.15 -1.08
C ALA A 143 8.16 7.91 -0.21
N ARG A 144 9.13 7.98 0.70
CA ARG A 144 9.55 6.83 1.53
C ARG A 144 8.72 6.75 2.80
N ILE A 145 8.00 5.63 3.00
CA ILE A 145 7.07 5.40 4.13
C ILE A 145 7.69 5.72 5.49
N GLU A 146 8.96 5.38 5.66
CA GLU A 146 9.74 5.52 6.90
C GLU A 146 9.94 6.99 7.31
N THR A 147 9.76 7.94 6.39
CA THR A 147 10.00 9.38 6.64
C THR A 147 8.80 10.27 6.29
N LEU A 148 7.65 9.70 5.93
CA LEU A 148 6.47 10.46 5.49
C LEU A 148 5.98 11.48 6.53
N SER A 149 5.94 11.09 7.80
CA SER A 149 5.50 11.94 8.91
C SER A 149 6.49 13.03 9.32
N GLU A 150 7.72 12.97 8.80
CA GLU A 150 8.82 13.87 9.18
C GLU A 150 9.13 14.89 8.09
N ARG A 151 8.99 14.50 6.82
CA ARG A 151 9.30 15.36 5.67
C ARG A 151 8.20 16.42 5.49
N PRO A 152 8.50 17.73 5.56
CA PRO A 152 7.51 18.80 5.38
C PRO A 152 6.72 18.73 4.06
N MET A 153 7.31 18.15 3.01
CA MET A 153 6.65 17.96 1.72
C MET A 153 5.51 16.92 1.73
N PHE A 154 5.49 16.00 2.70
CA PHE A 154 4.57 14.86 2.73
C PHE A 154 3.72 14.79 3.99
N LYS A 155 4.25 15.24 5.15
CA LYS A 155 3.63 15.04 6.47
C LYS A 155 2.17 15.54 6.54
N ASP A 156 1.89 16.69 5.93
CA ASP A 156 0.58 17.35 5.99
C ASP A 156 -0.40 16.78 4.95
N LEU A 157 0.11 16.07 3.93
CA LEU A 157 -0.71 15.37 2.93
C LEU A 157 -1.29 14.05 3.46
N LEU A 158 -0.68 13.47 4.51
CA LEU A 158 -1.11 12.19 5.09
C LEU A 158 -2.53 12.21 5.64
N SER A 159 -3.03 13.36 6.10
CA SER A 159 -4.37 13.49 6.67
C SER A 159 -5.45 13.57 5.57
N ALA A 160 -5.33 14.52 4.64
CA ALA A 160 -6.39 14.85 3.69
C ALA A 160 -6.13 14.37 2.24
N HIS A 161 -4.86 14.30 1.82
CA HIS A 161 -4.48 14.14 0.42
C HIS A 161 -3.83 12.78 0.09
N ARG A 162 -4.35 11.72 0.70
CA ARG A 162 -4.06 10.35 0.26
C ARG A 162 -4.84 10.04 -1.02
N CYS A 163 -4.28 9.19 -1.87
CA CYS A 163 -4.94 8.65 -3.04
C CYS A 163 -4.53 7.20 -3.30
N LEU A 164 -5.31 6.51 -4.12
CA LEU A 164 -4.94 5.26 -4.75
C LEU A 164 -4.46 5.54 -6.17
N ILE A 165 -3.40 4.88 -6.60
CA ILE A 165 -2.91 4.92 -7.99
C ILE A 165 -3.13 3.52 -8.58
N PRO A 166 -4.20 3.28 -9.36
CA PRO A 166 -4.52 1.95 -9.89
C PRO A 166 -3.45 1.43 -10.87
N ALA A 167 -3.10 0.15 -10.74
CA ALA A 167 -2.13 -0.52 -11.60
C ALA A 167 -2.41 -2.03 -11.68
N ASP A 168 -1.93 -2.68 -12.74
CA ASP A 168 -1.96 -4.15 -12.88
C ASP A 168 -0.56 -4.79 -12.92
N GLY A 169 0.50 -3.98 -12.84
CA GLY A 169 1.87 -4.43 -12.67
C GLY A 169 2.87 -3.28 -12.64
N PHE A 170 4.14 -3.58 -12.35
CA PHE A 170 5.23 -2.60 -12.39
C PHE A 170 6.55 -3.20 -12.87
N TYR A 171 7.47 -2.33 -13.29
CA TYR A 171 8.79 -2.72 -13.77
C TYR A 171 9.89 -2.23 -12.86
N GLU A 172 10.86 -3.10 -12.60
CA GLU A 172 12.10 -2.77 -11.89
C GLU A 172 13.30 -3.46 -12.55
N TRP A 173 14.51 -2.89 -12.40
CA TRP A 173 15.68 -3.28 -13.18
C TRP A 173 16.77 -3.94 -12.34
N LYS A 174 17.20 -5.14 -12.77
CA LYS A 174 18.48 -5.72 -12.33
C LYS A 174 19.54 -5.40 -13.39
N GLY A 175 20.35 -4.38 -13.14
CA GLY A 175 21.26 -3.83 -14.14
C GLY A 175 20.50 -3.28 -15.36
N LYS A 176 20.71 -3.85 -16.55
CA LYS A 176 19.98 -3.49 -17.78
C LYS A 176 18.74 -4.35 -18.05
N GLN A 177 18.49 -5.38 -17.24
CA GLN A 177 17.39 -6.32 -17.43
C GLN A 177 16.14 -5.87 -16.65
N PRO A 178 15.04 -5.49 -17.33
CA PRO A 178 13.77 -5.24 -16.67
C PRO A 178 13.10 -6.55 -16.23
N TYR A 179 12.52 -6.50 -15.04
CA TYR A 179 11.61 -7.49 -14.48
C TYR A 179 10.24 -6.84 -14.32
N TYR A 180 9.20 -7.56 -14.72
CA TYR A 180 7.81 -7.16 -14.52
C TYR A 180 7.21 -7.92 -13.35
N PHE A 181 6.59 -7.17 -12.43
CA PHE A 181 5.95 -7.65 -11.22
C PHE A 181 4.43 -7.52 -11.37
N GLN A 182 3.70 -8.59 -11.05
CA GLN A 182 2.23 -8.64 -11.15
C GLN A 182 1.65 -9.64 -10.13
N THR A 183 0.42 -9.36 -9.67
CA THR A 183 -0.36 -10.25 -8.79
C THR A 183 -0.63 -11.61 -9.43
N LEU A 184 -0.71 -12.68 -8.63
CA LEU A 184 -1.02 -14.03 -9.13
C LEU A 184 -2.32 -14.06 -9.95
N GLU A 185 -3.34 -13.34 -9.49
CA GLU A 185 -4.67 -13.27 -10.11
C GLU A 185 -4.73 -12.33 -11.33
N LYS A 186 -3.65 -11.57 -11.61
CA LYS A 186 -3.56 -10.57 -12.68
C LYS A 186 -4.71 -9.53 -12.66
N LYS A 187 -5.19 -9.23 -11.45
CA LYS A 187 -6.21 -8.21 -11.15
C LYS A 187 -5.56 -6.86 -10.84
N LEU A 188 -6.34 -5.78 -10.86
CA LEU A 188 -5.86 -4.49 -10.38
C LEU A 188 -5.52 -4.58 -8.90
N PHE A 189 -4.46 -3.88 -8.56
CA PHE A 189 -4.18 -3.38 -7.23
C PHE A 189 -4.09 -1.85 -7.33
N ALA A 190 -3.75 -1.19 -6.23
CA ALA A 190 -3.35 0.20 -6.28
C ALA A 190 -2.06 0.42 -5.51
N PHE A 191 -1.25 1.38 -5.93
CA PHE A 191 -0.23 1.93 -5.04
C PHE A 191 -0.88 2.90 -4.06
N ALA A 192 -0.43 2.87 -2.81
CA ALA A 192 -0.68 3.96 -1.88
C ALA A 192 0.03 5.22 -2.39
N GLY A 193 -0.67 6.33 -2.52
CA GLY A 193 -0.14 7.58 -3.05
C GLY A 193 -0.52 8.81 -2.23
N LEU A 194 0.20 9.91 -2.49
CA LEU A 194 -0.14 11.25 -2.00
C LEU A 194 -0.32 12.18 -3.21
N TRP A 195 -1.19 13.18 -3.09
CA TRP A 195 -1.42 14.15 -4.15
C TRP A 195 -1.49 15.59 -3.62
N ARG A 196 -1.34 16.57 -4.51
CA ARG A 196 -1.64 17.99 -4.31
C ARG A 196 -1.53 18.70 -5.66
N ASP A 197 -2.24 19.80 -5.85
CA ASP A 197 -2.00 20.75 -6.96
C ASP A 197 -1.92 20.08 -8.36
N GLY A 198 -2.79 19.10 -8.63
CA GLY A 198 -2.82 18.34 -9.89
C GLY A 198 -1.62 17.40 -10.12
N ARG A 199 -0.90 17.04 -9.05
CA ARG A 199 0.27 16.15 -9.05
C ARG A 199 0.14 15.05 -8.00
N CYS A 200 0.83 13.93 -8.20
CA CYS A 200 0.85 12.80 -7.27
C CYS A 200 2.22 12.12 -7.17
N VAL A 201 2.42 11.38 -6.08
CA VAL A 201 3.61 10.54 -5.83
C VAL A 201 3.19 9.17 -5.29
N ILE A 202 3.97 8.14 -5.61
CA ILE A 202 3.78 6.79 -5.07
C ILE A 202 4.52 6.68 -3.73
N ILE A 203 3.94 5.97 -2.76
CA ILE A 203 4.61 5.64 -1.50
C ILE A 203 5.40 4.35 -1.71
N THR A 204 6.64 4.33 -1.21
CA THR A 204 7.57 3.19 -1.28
C THR A 204 8.03 2.76 0.10
N ARG A 205 8.34 1.47 0.22
CA ARG A 205 8.87 0.82 1.44
C ARG A 205 10.10 -0.02 1.11
N ALA A 206 10.72 -0.63 2.12
CA ALA A 206 11.75 -1.64 1.90
C ALA A 206 11.19 -2.80 1.05
N ALA A 207 12.00 -3.31 0.12
CA ALA A 207 11.60 -4.48 -0.67
C ALA A 207 11.44 -5.72 0.23
N ASP A 208 10.46 -6.57 -0.09
CA ASP A 208 10.34 -7.90 0.50
C ASP A 208 11.31 -8.91 -0.15
N ALA A 209 11.30 -10.16 0.33
CA ALA A 209 12.18 -11.22 -0.15
C ALA A 209 12.02 -11.53 -1.66
N ASN A 210 10.85 -11.28 -2.26
CA ASN A 210 10.62 -11.51 -3.70
C ASN A 210 11.33 -10.46 -4.55
N MET A 211 11.66 -9.30 -3.98
CA MET A 211 12.12 -8.13 -4.72
C MET A 211 13.53 -7.68 -4.35
N GLN A 212 14.03 -7.97 -3.14
CA GLN A 212 15.39 -7.60 -2.69
C GLN A 212 16.52 -8.05 -3.64
N GLY A 213 16.37 -9.19 -4.32
CA GLY A 213 17.33 -9.70 -5.31
C GLY A 213 17.36 -8.98 -6.66
N ILE A 214 16.47 -8.00 -6.86
CA ILE A 214 16.34 -7.12 -8.03
C ILE A 214 16.57 -5.66 -7.62
N HIS A 215 15.90 -5.19 -6.56
CA HIS A 215 15.92 -3.78 -6.15
C HIS A 215 15.56 -3.61 -4.65
N PRO A 216 16.22 -2.71 -3.89
CA PRO A 216 16.07 -2.63 -2.42
C PRO A 216 14.78 -1.96 -1.92
N ARG A 217 13.95 -1.41 -2.83
CA ARG A 217 12.70 -0.70 -2.51
C ARG A 217 11.56 -1.20 -3.37
N MET A 218 10.36 -1.33 -2.79
CA MET A 218 9.13 -1.67 -3.50
C MET A 218 8.07 -0.57 -3.28
N PRO A 219 7.05 -0.44 -4.14
CA PRO A 219 5.94 0.44 -3.86
C PRO A 219 5.03 -0.19 -2.78
N VAL A 220 4.29 0.62 -2.04
CA VAL A 220 3.28 0.14 -1.09
C VAL A 220 2.04 -0.26 -1.89
N ILE A 221 1.84 -1.56 -2.06
CA ILE A 221 0.80 -2.14 -2.90
C ILE A 221 -0.40 -2.53 -2.03
N LEU A 222 -1.57 -2.07 -2.42
CA LEU A 222 -2.83 -2.26 -1.72
C LEU A 222 -3.76 -3.16 -2.56
N PRO A 223 -4.17 -4.35 -2.06
CA PRO A 223 -5.25 -5.11 -2.66
C PRO A 223 -6.59 -4.39 -2.45
N SER A 224 -7.62 -4.74 -3.22
CA SER A 224 -8.91 -4.03 -3.21
C SER A 224 -9.61 -4.02 -1.84
N SER A 225 -9.43 -5.06 -1.04
CA SER A 225 -9.89 -5.15 0.35
C SER A 225 -9.32 -4.08 1.29
N GLN A 226 -8.25 -3.39 0.90
CA GLN A 226 -7.55 -2.38 1.70
C GLN A 226 -7.64 -0.96 1.11
N TRP A 227 -8.33 -0.77 -0.02
CA TRP A 227 -8.53 0.53 -0.64
C TRP A 227 -9.34 1.48 0.25
N ASN A 228 -10.50 1.03 0.74
CA ASN A 228 -11.32 1.82 1.66
C ASN A 228 -10.59 2.10 2.97
N ARG A 229 -9.79 1.15 3.48
CA ARG A 229 -8.92 1.35 4.65
C ARG A 229 -7.97 2.52 4.41
N TRP A 230 -7.20 2.50 3.32
CA TRP A 230 -6.25 3.54 2.98
C TRP A 230 -6.92 4.91 2.80
N LEU A 231 -8.08 4.98 2.13
CA LEU A 231 -8.79 6.23 1.90
C LEU A 231 -9.50 6.79 3.15
N GLN A 232 -10.03 5.94 4.03
CA GLN A 232 -10.93 6.36 5.13
C GLN A 232 -10.32 6.33 6.54
N GLU A 233 -9.20 5.64 6.82
CA GLU A 233 -8.59 5.65 8.17
C GLU A 233 -7.89 6.98 8.56
N ALA A 234 -8.06 8.04 7.76
CA ALA A 234 -7.53 9.40 8.01
C ALA A 234 -7.77 9.98 9.42
N PRO A 235 -9.01 9.97 9.97
CA PRO A 235 -9.36 10.91 11.04
C PRO A 235 -8.54 10.73 12.33
N ASN A 236 -8.14 9.48 12.62
CA ASN A 236 -7.39 9.13 13.82
C ASN A 236 -5.87 8.96 13.55
N LEU A 237 -5.42 9.23 12.31
CA LEU A 237 -4.03 9.03 11.90
C LEU A 237 -3.06 10.14 12.36
N GLN A 238 -3.55 11.15 13.13
CA GLN A 238 -2.72 12.24 13.67
C GLN A 238 -1.61 11.77 14.62
N SER A 239 -1.75 10.60 15.25
CA SER A 239 -0.70 10.06 16.12
C SER A 239 0.48 9.55 15.28
N ARG A 240 1.67 10.17 15.43
CA ARG A 240 2.92 9.74 14.74
C ARG A 240 3.19 8.24 14.87
N LEU A 241 2.83 7.64 16.01
CA LEU A 241 2.94 6.20 16.29
C LEU A 241 2.06 5.31 15.39
N THR A 242 0.91 5.80 14.93
CA THR A 242 0.02 5.11 13.98
C THR A 242 0.64 5.10 12.58
N ILE A 243 1.31 6.18 12.18
CA ILE A 243 1.99 6.33 10.89
C ILE A 243 3.26 5.45 10.80
N VAL A 244 4.04 5.36 11.88
CA VAL A 244 5.27 4.53 11.94
C VAL A 244 4.99 3.05 11.64
N ASN A 245 3.77 2.57 11.92
CA ASN A 245 3.34 1.20 11.65
C ASN A 245 2.48 1.07 10.39
N LEU A 246 2.46 2.05 9.45
CA LEU A 246 1.70 1.90 8.19
C LEU A 246 2.18 0.69 7.39
N ASP A 247 3.48 0.40 7.39
CA ASP A 247 4.02 -0.75 6.64
C ASP A 247 3.43 -2.08 7.14
N CYS A 248 3.37 -2.25 8.48
CA CYS A 248 2.80 -3.42 9.16
C CYS A 248 1.26 -3.51 9.07
N ARG A 249 0.57 -2.58 8.40
CA ARG A 249 -0.90 -2.58 8.24
C ARG A 249 -1.36 -3.01 6.86
N PHE A 250 -0.45 -3.09 5.89
CA PHE A 250 -0.78 -3.38 4.50
C PHE A 250 -0.02 -4.59 4.00
N ASP A 251 -0.65 -5.75 4.16
CA ASP A 251 -0.23 -6.98 3.48
C ASP A 251 -0.38 -6.80 1.96
N PRO A 252 0.70 -6.88 1.17
CA PRO A 252 0.61 -6.83 -0.27
C PRO A 252 -0.05 -8.11 -0.78
N PRO A 253 -0.74 -8.09 -1.94
CA PRO A 253 -1.06 -9.32 -2.65
C PRO A 253 0.24 -10.05 -3.04
N PRO A 254 0.27 -11.40 -3.06
CA PRO A 254 1.42 -12.15 -3.55
C PRO A 254 1.79 -11.74 -4.99
N LEU A 255 3.08 -11.49 -5.22
CA LEU A 255 3.60 -11.05 -6.51
C LEU A 255 4.38 -12.16 -7.20
N THR A 256 4.23 -12.22 -8.51
CA THR A 256 5.16 -12.91 -9.42
C THR A 256 6.09 -11.90 -10.05
N ALA A 257 7.35 -12.28 -10.27
CA ALA A 257 8.33 -11.50 -11.00
C ALA A 257 8.82 -12.30 -12.21
N ARG A 258 8.89 -11.67 -13.39
CA ARG A 258 9.42 -12.30 -14.62
C ARG A 258 10.25 -11.34 -15.44
N PRO A 259 11.31 -11.80 -16.13
CA PRO A 259 12.06 -10.96 -17.07
C PRO A 259 11.18 -10.55 -18.26
N VAL A 260 11.35 -9.31 -18.72
CA VAL A 260 10.65 -8.77 -19.90
C VAL A 260 11.60 -8.17 -20.93
N SER A 261 11.07 -7.88 -22.12
CA SER A 261 11.83 -7.26 -23.20
C SER A 261 12.40 -5.89 -22.79
N ARG A 262 13.67 -5.65 -23.14
CA ARG A 262 14.33 -4.33 -23.00
C ARG A 262 13.65 -3.22 -23.81
N ARG A 263 12.63 -3.52 -24.63
CA ARG A 263 11.75 -2.54 -25.28
C ARG A 263 11.19 -1.51 -24.29
N VAL A 264 10.84 -1.95 -23.08
CA VAL A 264 10.33 -1.11 -21.99
C VAL A 264 11.31 0.01 -21.56
N ASN A 265 12.62 -0.14 -21.83
CA ASN A 265 13.63 0.85 -21.43
C ASN A 265 13.46 2.21 -22.15
N LYS A 266 12.87 2.24 -23.36
CA LYS A 266 12.58 3.51 -24.07
C LYS A 266 11.20 4.00 -23.66
N VAL A 267 11.09 5.27 -23.23
CA VAL A 267 9.82 5.82 -22.72
C VAL A 267 8.71 5.86 -23.76
N ALA A 268 9.05 6.12 -25.02
CA ALA A 268 8.11 6.20 -26.14
C ALA A 268 7.47 4.86 -26.57
N ASN A 269 7.95 3.71 -26.06
CA ASN A 269 7.31 2.42 -26.31
C ASN A 269 6.24 2.19 -25.22
N ASP A 270 4.96 2.43 -25.51
CA ASP A 270 3.83 2.20 -24.59
C ASP A 270 2.86 1.18 -25.23
N ASP A 271 3.36 -0.05 -25.45
CA ASP A 271 2.70 -1.09 -26.25
C ASP A 271 2.87 -2.52 -25.65
N PRO A 272 2.06 -3.51 -26.08
CA PRO A 272 2.10 -4.87 -25.51
C PRO A 272 3.47 -5.57 -25.57
N ALA A 273 4.35 -5.22 -26.50
CA ALA A 273 5.67 -5.85 -26.61
C ALA A 273 6.64 -5.39 -25.49
N CYS A 274 6.29 -4.38 -24.68
CA CYS A 274 6.96 -4.11 -23.41
C CYS A 274 6.77 -5.24 -22.38
N LEU A 275 5.70 -6.03 -22.49
CA LEU A 275 5.42 -7.19 -21.64
C LEU A 275 5.90 -8.53 -22.23
N ALA A 276 6.44 -8.55 -23.45
CA ALA A 276 7.01 -9.74 -24.06
C ALA A 276 8.13 -10.32 -23.17
N PRO A 277 8.37 -11.65 -23.17
CA PRO A 277 9.45 -12.27 -22.41
C PRO A 277 10.81 -11.61 -22.68
N GLY A 278 11.62 -11.48 -21.64
CA GLY A 278 13.00 -11.03 -21.76
C GLY A 278 13.96 -12.20 -21.85
N GLU A 279 14.93 -12.12 -22.77
CA GLU A 279 16.11 -12.98 -22.72
C GLU A 279 16.95 -12.61 -21.48
N VAL A 280 16.91 -13.48 -20.47
CA VAL A 280 17.85 -13.39 -19.35
C VAL A 280 19.21 -13.81 -19.91
N GLN A 281 20.16 -12.88 -20.00
CA GLN A 281 21.54 -13.24 -20.28
C GLN A 281 22.01 -14.19 -19.16
N ALA A 282 22.46 -15.38 -19.56
CA ALA A 282 22.83 -16.46 -18.63
C ALA A 282 24.02 -16.09 -17.72
N ASP A 283 24.77 -15.05 -18.08
CA ASP A 283 26.04 -14.67 -17.47
C ASP A 283 25.86 -13.70 -16.30
N LEU A 284 25.34 -14.23 -15.18
CA LEU A 284 25.66 -13.74 -13.84
C LEU A 284 26.06 -14.93 -12.98
N ASN A 285 27.27 -15.44 -13.23
CA ASN A 285 27.93 -16.37 -12.32
C ASN A 285 27.99 -15.76 -10.92
N LEU A 286 27.61 -16.56 -9.93
CA LEU A 286 27.72 -16.27 -8.49
C LEU A 286 29.19 -16.28 -8.04
#